data_AF-A0A2R6FS35-F1
#
_entry.id   AF-A0A2R6FS35-F1
#
_cell.length_a   1.000
_cell.length_b   1.000
_cell.length_c   1.000
_cell.angle_alpha   90.00
_cell.angle_beta   90.00
_cell.angle_gamma   90.00
#
_symmetry.space_group_name_H-M   'P 1'
#
loop_
_entity.id
_entity.type
_entity.pdbx_description
1 polymer ?
#
loop_
_entity_poly.entity_id
_entity_poly.type
_entity_poly.pdbx_seq_one_letter_code
_entity_poly.pdbx_strand_id
1 'polypeptide(L)' 'MANNARAANDRPCPDCGSTAAADHEVEEYVLEDGTQRRMTFCTACADEDADGTLRYAVIAEEFVRTEIDRAMAGDSRSSR' A
#
# COMPACT_ATOMS: atom_id res chain seq x y z
N MET A 1 8.30 7.60 -12.28
CA MET A 1 7.36 6.47 -12.29
C MET A 1 6.09 6.90 -11.56
N ALA A 2 4.91 6.96 -12.19
CA ALA A 2 3.67 7.46 -11.56
C ALA A 2 2.38 6.72 -11.98
N ASN A 3 2.49 5.59 -12.69
CA ASN A 3 1.35 4.88 -13.27
C ASN A 3 0.73 3.79 -12.37
N ASN A 4 1.40 3.38 -11.29
CA ASN A 4 0.91 2.28 -10.46
C ASN A 4 -0.18 2.72 -9.46
N ALA A 5 -0.04 3.94 -8.92
CA ALA A 5 -0.98 4.55 -7.98
C ALA A 5 -2.43 4.62 -8.49
N ARG A 6 -2.59 4.98 -9.77
CA ARG A 6 -3.90 5.09 -10.43
C ARG A 6 -4.46 3.71 -10.72
N ALA A 7 -3.60 2.79 -11.17
CA ALA A 7 -4.02 1.40 -11.42
C ALA A 7 -4.53 0.70 -10.15
N ALA A 8 -4.00 1.02 -8.97
CA ALA A 8 -4.50 0.48 -7.71
C ALA A 8 -5.90 1.01 -7.33
N ASN A 9 -6.19 2.29 -7.58
CA ASN A 9 -7.53 2.88 -7.37
C ASN A 9 -8.58 2.38 -8.37
N ASP A 10 -8.17 1.96 -9.57
CA ASP A 10 -9.09 1.41 -10.57
C ASP A 10 -9.45 -0.07 -10.31
N ARG A 11 -8.91 -0.71 -9.27
CA ARG A 11 -9.22 -2.11 -8.96
C ARG A 11 -10.54 -2.21 -8.19
N PRO A 12 -11.50 -3.05 -8.63
CA PRO A 12 -12.71 -3.31 -7.87
C PRO A 12 -12.36 -3.97 -6.54
N CYS A 13 -13.10 -3.61 -5.49
CA CYS A 13 -13.01 -4.30 -4.20
C CYS A 13 -13.32 -5.80 -4.39
N PRO A 14 -12.48 -6.73 -3.90
CA PRO A 14 -12.72 -8.16 -4.06
C PRO A 14 -13.96 -8.68 -3.32
N ASP A 15 -14.39 -7.99 -2.26
CA ASP A 15 -15.53 -8.41 -1.43
C ASP A 15 -16.88 -7.88 -1.94
N CYS A 16 -17.01 -6.57 -2.16
CA CYS A 16 -18.26 -5.94 -2.61
C CYS A 16 -18.29 -5.55 -4.09
N GLY A 17 -17.16 -5.61 -4.80
CA GLY A 17 -17.07 -5.21 -6.21
C GLY A 17 -17.12 -3.70 -6.45
N SER A 18 -17.16 -2.86 -5.40
CA SER A 18 -17.19 -1.40 -5.57
C SER A 18 -15.93 -0.89 -6.29
N THR A 19 -16.14 -0.07 -7.31
CA THR A 19 -15.12 0.69 -8.03
C THR A 19 -15.24 2.20 -7.76
N ALA A 20 -16.09 2.60 -6.81
CA ALA A 20 -16.30 4.01 -6.52
C ALA A 20 -15.12 4.55 -5.71
N ALA A 21 -14.46 5.59 -6.22
CA ALA A 21 -13.33 6.21 -5.54
C ALA A 21 -13.70 6.79 -4.16
N ALA A 22 -14.97 7.11 -3.92
CA ALA A 22 -15.45 7.58 -2.61
C ALA A 22 -15.50 6.46 -1.55
N ASP A 23 -15.53 5.20 -1.99
CA ASP A 23 -15.50 4.03 -1.10
C ASP A 23 -14.09 3.50 -0.90
N HIS A 24 -13.08 4.13 -1.51
CA HIS A 24 -11.69 3.68 -1.50
C HIS A 24 -10.83 4.68 -0.74
N GLU A 25 -10.18 4.23 0.32
CA GLU A 25 -9.23 5.03 1.08
C GLU A 25 -7.81 4.55 0.80
N VAL A 26 -6.87 5.48 0.66
CA VAL A 26 -5.46 5.17 0.43
C VAL A 26 -4.65 5.64 1.62
N GLU A 27 -3.92 4.73 2.23
CA GLU A 27 -2.92 5.10 3.24
C GLU A 27 -1.51 4.77 2.78
N GLU A 28 -0.58 5.63 3.16
CA GLU A 28 0.82 5.55 2.82
C GLU A 28 1.66 5.62 4.08
N TYR A 29 2.55 4.65 4.26
CA TYR A 29 3.41 4.55 5.43
C TYR A 29 4.85 4.31 5.00
N VAL A 30 5.81 4.82 5.78
CA VAL A 30 7.23 4.55 5.59
C VAL A 30 7.66 3.56 6.66
N LEU A 31 8.20 2.42 6.22
CA LEU A 31 8.76 1.38 7.09
C LEU A 31 10.13 1.81 7.62
N GLU A 32 10.59 1.18 8.69
CA GLU A 32 11.87 1.50 9.35
C GLU A 32 13.08 1.33 8.42
N ASP A 33 13.01 0.43 7.43
CA ASP A 33 14.05 0.23 6.42
C ASP A 33 14.03 1.29 5.29
N GLY A 34 13.08 2.23 5.33
CA GLY A 34 12.90 3.28 4.33
C GLY A 34 12.00 2.89 3.15
N THR A 35 11.53 1.65 3.08
CA THR A 35 10.51 1.26 2.10
C THR A 35 9.20 2.00 2.35
N GLN A 36 8.66 2.66 1.33
CA GLN A 36 7.33 3.23 1.39
C GLN A 36 6.31 2.15 0.99
N ARG A 37 5.30 1.94 1.82
CA ARG A 37 4.18 1.04 1.54
C ARG A 37 2.92 1.85 1.33
N ARG A 38 2.19 1.55 0.25
CA ARG A 38 0.88 2.13 -0.05
C ARG A 38 -0.16 1.04 0.02
N MET A 39 -1.25 1.29 0.75
CA MET A 39 -2.36 0.37 0.90
C MET A 39 -3.64 1.07 0.46
N THR A 40 -4.49 0.35 -0.25
CA THR A 40 -5.82 0.82 -0.66
C THR A 40 -6.87 -0.07 -0.01
N PHE A 41 -7.81 0.56 0.69
CA PHE A 41 -8.84 -0.09 1.48
C PHE A 41 -10.22 0.26 0.95
N CYS A 42 -11.17 -0.66 1.08
CA CYS A 42 -12.58 -0.42 0.80
C CYS A 42 -13.33 -0.06 2.09
N THR A 43 -13.87 1.15 2.17
CA THR A 43 -14.70 1.62 3.29
C THR A 43 -16.16 1.22 3.17
N ALA A 44 -16.67 0.99 1.96
CA ALA A 44 -18.03 0.46 1.77
C ALA A 44 -18.19 -0.98 2.30
N CYS A 45 -17.09 -1.72 2.33
CA CYS A 45 -17.00 -3.08 2.85
C CYS A 45 -16.52 -3.09 4.34
N ALA A 46 -16.47 -1.94 5.01
CA ALA A 46 -16.02 -1.88 6.40
C ALA A 46 -16.99 -2.64 7.32
N ASP A 47 -16.46 -3.59 8.08
CA ASP A 47 -17.20 -4.36 9.07
C ASP A 47 -16.77 -3.94 10.48
N GLU A 48 -17.72 -3.75 11.38
CA GLU A 48 -17.45 -3.41 12.78
C GLU A 48 -17.45 -4.68 13.62
N ASP A 49 -16.31 -5.02 14.21
CA ASP A 49 -16.22 -6.12 15.17
C ASP A 49 -17.02 -5.82 16.44
N ALA A 50 -17.35 -6.87 17.21
CA ALA A 50 -18.05 -6.76 18.49
C ALA A 50 -17.32 -5.89 19.55
N ASP A 51 -16.03 -5.61 19.36
CA ASP A 51 -15.20 -4.74 20.19
C ASP A 51 -15.21 -3.26 19.72
N GLY A 52 -15.92 -2.94 18.63
CA GLY A 52 -15.97 -1.60 18.03
C GLY A 52 -14.77 -1.27 17.13
N THR A 53 -13.99 -2.27 16.74
CA THR A 53 -12.90 -2.10 15.76
C THR A 53 -13.46 -2.21 14.35
N LEU A 54 -13.19 -1.21 13.50
CA LEU A 54 -13.54 -1.27 12.08
C LEU A 54 -12.46 -2.02 11.29
N ARG A 55 -12.87 -3.03 10.52
CA ARG A 55 -12.03 -3.79 9.60
C ARG A 55 -12.39 -3.45 8.17
N TYR A 56 -11.39 -3.02 7.41
CA TYR A 56 -11.53 -2.69 6.00
C TYR A 56 -10.97 -3.80 5.11
N ALA A 57 -11.64 -4.05 3.99
CA ALA A 57 -11.12 -4.96 2.97
C ALA A 57 -9.94 -4.32 2.22
N VAL A 58 -8.82 -5.03 2.11
CA VAL A 58 -7.64 -4.54 1.39
C VAL A 58 -7.80 -4.83 -0.10
N ILE A 59 -7.87 -3.78 -0.92
CA ILE A 59 -8.01 -3.87 -2.38
C ILE A 59 -6.64 -4.10 -3.02
N ALA A 60 -5.63 -3.35 -2.56
CA ALA A 60 -4.29 -3.40 -3.10
C ALA A 60 -3.23 -3.03 -2.05
N GLU A 61 -2.07 -3.67 -2.15
CA GLU A 61 -0.88 -3.34 -1.38
C GLU A 61 0.30 -3.18 -2.35
N GLU A 62 1.01 -2.06 -2.25
CA GLU A 62 2.14 -1.73 -3.11
C GLU A 62 3.35 -1.34 -2.28
N PHE A 63 4.51 -1.91 -2.62
CA PHE A 63 5.80 -1.52 -2.05
C PHE A 63 6.51 -0.56 -3.00
N VAL A 64 6.54 0.72 -2.63
CA VAL A 64 7.33 1.76 -3.28
C VAL A 64 8.72 1.75 -2.63
N ARG A 65 9.65 1.04 -3.27
CA ARG A 65 11.07 1.15 -2.88
C ARG A 65 11.52 2.58 -3.10
N THR A 66 11.77 3.31 -2.01
CA THR A 66 12.58 4.53 -2.09
C THR A 66 14.02 4.09 -2.32
N GLU A 67 14.81 4.89 -3.03
CA GLU A 67 16.10 4.50 -3.61
C GLU A 67 17.23 4.24 -2.56
N ILE A 68 16.89 3.99 -1.31
CA ILE A 68 17.82 3.80 -0.17
C ILE A 68 18.60 2.47 -0.30
N ASP A 69 18.04 1.45 -0.98
CA ASP A 69 18.73 0.19 -1.27
C ASP A 69 20.00 0.33 -2.13
N ARG A 70 20.17 1.46 -2.85
CA ARG A 70 21.32 1.63 -3.76
C ARG A 70 22.62 1.98 -3.03
N ALA A 71 22.57 2.42 -1.78
CA ALA A 71 23.75 2.84 -1.02
C ALA A 71 24.45 1.69 -0.28
N MET A 72 23.74 0.60 0.07
CA MET A 72 24.29 -0.46 0.94
C MET A 72 24.91 -1.66 0.19
N ALA A 73 24.72 -1.75 -1.14
CA ALA A 73 25.35 -2.80 -1.97
C ALA A 73 26.72 -2.39 -2.56
N GLY A 74 27.20 -1.19 -2.26
CA GLY A 74 28.46 -0.64 -2.79
C GLY A 74 29.71 -0.92 -1.95
N ASP A 75 29.57 -1.23 -0.67
CA ASP A 75 30.70 -1.21 0.28
C ASP A 75 31.38 -2.57 0.51
N SER A 76 31.16 -3.56 -0.36
CA SER A 76 31.80 -4.88 -0.23
C SER A 76 33.05 -5.07 -1.11
N ARG A 77 33.53 -4.03 -1.82
CA ARG A 77 34.64 -4.15 -2.78
C ARG A 77 35.67 -3.01 -2.70
N SER A 78 36.31 -2.85 -1.56
CA SER A 78 37.68 -2.31 -1.44
C SER A 78 38.18 -2.74 -0.06
N SER A 79 39.08 -3.71 0.07
CA SER A 79 40.49 -3.52 -0.27
C SER A 79 41.15 -4.91 -0.28
N ARG A 80 41.76 -5.28 -1.41
CA ARG A 80 42.84 -6.27 -1.49
C ARG A 80 44.11 -5.54 -1.84
#